data_AF-A0A7W1ZY29-F1
#
_entry.id   AF-A0A7W1ZY29-F1
#
_cell.length_a   1.000
_cell.length_b   1.000
_cell.length_c   1.000
_cell.angle_alpha   90.00
_cell.angle_beta   90.00
_cell.angle_gamma   90.00
#
_symmetry.space_group_name_H-M   'P 1'
#
loop_
_entity.id
_entity.type
_entity.pdbx_description
1 polymer ?
#
loop_
_entity_poly.entity_id
_entity_poly.type
_entity_poly.pdbx_seq_one_letter_code
_entity_poly.pdbx_strand_id
1 'polypeptide(L)'
;LLLTVSFRAVKAQDETALTDAPVQNFNKKPRPNLLAELELSPEQIRQIRRLNREKQPLLREAQQRLGEAKQNLDQAIYADTADESDVQSKLKELQIAQAEVFKIRSTTEFAVRKILTVGQLGKFREIRQRFMQTTEKRQNQPRNRRLNNPNRRLLNRQNQPPPNG
;
A
#
# COMPACT_ATOMS: atom_id res chain seq x y z
N LEU A 1 7.38 -8.60 9.14
CA LEU A 1 7.95 -7.50 9.94
C LEU A 1 7.36 -6.19 9.42
N LEU A 2 6.75 -5.38 10.29
CA LEU A 2 5.79 -4.31 9.94
C LEU A 2 6.43 -2.92 9.85
N LEU A 3 7.63 -2.81 9.28
CA LEU A 3 8.19 -1.53 8.86
C LEU A 3 7.73 -1.22 7.44
N THR A 4 6.50 -0.76 7.31
CA THR A 4 6.08 -0.02 6.11
C THR A 4 6.47 1.44 6.30
N VAL A 5 7.61 1.85 5.73
CA VAL A 5 7.87 3.27 5.45
C VAL A 5 6.73 3.75 4.58
N SER A 6 6.01 4.75 5.06
CA SER A 6 4.70 5.11 4.54
C SER A 6 4.81 6.29 3.62
N PHE A 7 4.55 6.04 2.35
CA PHE A 7 4.30 7.07 1.34
C PHE A 7 2.84 7.01 0.91
N ARG A 8 2.26 8.20 0.71
CA ARG A 8 0.96 8.39 0.09
C ARG A 8 1.02 7.85 -1.33
N ALA A 9 0.24 6.80 -1.59
CA ALA A 9 -0.25 6.52 -2.93
C ALA A 9 -1.77 6.72 -2.86
N VAL A 10 -2.25 7.84 -3.36
CA VAL A 10 -3.66 7.97 -3.74
C VAL A 10 -3.85 7.01 -4.91
N LYS A 11 -4.53 5.90 -4.67
CA LYS A 11 -5.02 5.01 -5.73
C LYS A 11 -6.47 5.39 -5.96
N ALA A 12 -6.77 5.94 -7.13
CA ALA A 12 -8.11 5.85 -7.70
C ALA A 12 -8.29 4.41 -8.20
N GLN A 13 -9.32 3.72 -7.69
CA GLN A 13 -9.80 2.46 -8.22
C GLN A 13 -11.23 2.72 -8.67
N ASP A 14 -11.43 2.77 -9.99
CA ASP A 14 -12.75 2.58 -10.58
C ASP A 14 -13.10 1.09 -10.58
N GLU A 15 -14.36 0.84 -10.28
CA GLU A 15 -15.00 -0.44 -10.01
C GLU A 15 -15.70 -0.96 -11.28
N THR A 16 -15.78 -2.28 -11.45
CA THR A 16 -16.89 -2.97 -12.15
C THR A 16 -16.87 -4.46 -11.78
N ALA A 17 -18.05 -5.07 -11.78
CA ALA A 17 -18.51 -6.08 -10.84
C ALA A 17 -18.30 -7.57 -11.23
N LEU A 18 -18.31 -8.41 -10.18
CA LEU A 18 -18.78 -9.80 -10.03
C LEU A 18 -18.42 -10.88 -11.08
N THR A 19 -17.59 -11.86 -10.69
CA THR A 19 -17.84 -13.31 -10.94
C THR A 19 -16.86 -14.17 -10.13
N ASP A 20 -17.38 -15.28 -9.57
CA ASP A 20 -16.65 -16.33 -8.86
C ASP A 20 -15.40 -16.80 -9.63
N ALA A 21 -14.23 -16.54 -9.06
CA ALA A 21 -12.96 -17.07 -9.54
C ALA A 21 -12.22 -17.71 -8.35
N PRO A 22 -11.59 -18.88 -8.54
CA PRO A 22 -10.96 -19.64 -7.46
C PRO A 22 -9.94 -18.78 -6.75
N VAL A 23 -9.92 -18.87 -5.41
CA VAL A 23 -9.03 -18.15 -4.50
C VAL A 23 -7.58 -18.44 -4.88
N GLN A 24 -7.05 -17.65 -5.81
CA GLN A 24 -5.66 -17.70 -6.17
C GLN A 24 -4.91 -17.19 -4.95
N ASN A 25 -4.27 -18.12 -4.23
CA ASN A 25 -3.27 -17.83 -3.24
C ASN A 25 -2.19 -16.99 -3.92
N PHE A 26 -2.35 -15.67 -3.84
CA PHE A 26 -1.33 -14.72 -4.23
C PHE A 26 -0.13 -15.01 -3.35
N ASN A 27 0.81 -15.78 -3.89
CA ASN A 27 2.10 -16.04 -3.32
C ASN A 27 2.80 -14.67 -3.22
N LYS A 28 2.52 -13.95 -2.13
CA LYS A 28 3.09 -12.64 -1.83
C LYS A 28 4.56 -12.92 -1.63
N LYS A 29 5.37 -12.69 -2.69
CA LYS A 29 6.84 -12.69 -2.60
C LYS A 29 7.21 -12.02 -1.28
N PRO A 30 7.95 -12.69 -0.39
CA PRO A 30 8.24 -12.15 0.93
C PRO A 30 8.84 -10.77 0.72
N ARG A 31 8.20 -9.75 1.30
CA ARG A 31 8.73 -8.39 1.25
C ARG A 31 10.16 -8.46 1.78
N PRO A 32 11.15 -7.83 1.11
CA PRO A 32 12.54 -7.88 1.56
C PRO A 32 12.57 -7.51 3.05
N ASN A 33 13.06 -8.43 3.87
CA ASN A 33 13.12 -8.25 5.31
C ASN A 33 14.32 -7.36 5.60
N LEU A 34 14.19 -6.05 5.40
CA LEU A 34 15.33 -5.12 5.48
C LEU A 34 15.90 -4.98 6.88
N LEU A 35 15.13 -5.38 7.90
CA LEU A 35 15.67 -5.54 9.24
C LEU A 35 16.70 -6.66 9.34
N ALA A 36 16.75 -7.60 8.39
CA ALA A 36 17.83 -8.58 8.29
C ALA A 36 19.18 -7.92 7.97
N GLU A 37 19.19 -6.74 7.34
CA GLU A 37 20.42 -5.97 7.05
C GLU A 37 20.97 -5.24 8.29
N LEU A 38 20.19 -5.13 9.37
CA LEU A 38 20.58 -4.42 10.60
C LEU A 38 21.33 -5.30 11.61
N GLU A 39 21.58 -6.57 11.31
CA GLU A 39 22.31 -7.50 12.21
C GLU A 39 21.76 -7.42 13.64
N LEU A 40 20.43 -7.52 13.77
CA LEU A 40 19.76 -7.33 15.05
C LEU A 40 20.16 -8.41 16.05
N SER A 41 20.44 -8.02 17.29
CA SER A 41 20.66 -8.99 18.36
C SER A 41 19.37 -9.76 18.68
N PRO A 42 19.47 -10.96 19.28
CA PRO A 42 18.28 -11.72 19.71
C PRO A 42 17.34 -10.91 20.62
N GLU A 43 17.90 -10.06 21.47
CA GLU A 43 17.14 -9.18 22.35
C GLU A 43 16.40 -8.08 21.58
N GLN A 44 17.07 -7.40 20.64
CA GLN A 44 16.44 -6.41 19.77
C GLN A 44 15.30 -7.03 18.95
N ILE A 45 15.49 -8.26 18.46
CA ILE A 45 14.44 -9.01 17.74
C ILE A 45 13.24 -9.25 18.65
N ARG A 46 13.43 -9.66 19.91
CA ARG A 46 12.34 -9.85 20.88
C ARG A 46 11.58 -8.56 21.12
N GLN A 47 12.29 -7.45 21.36
CA GLN A 47 11.68 -6.14 21.60
C GLN A 47 10.88 -5.66 20.38
N ILE A 48 11.44 -5.77 19.18
CA ILE A 48 10.75 -5.41 17.93
C ILE A 48 9.54 -6.31 17.68
N ARG A 49 9.61 -7.61 18.00
CA ARG A 49 8.45 -8.52 17.88
C ARG A 49 7.33 -8.12 18.85
N ARG A 50 7.66 -7.79 20.10
CA ARG A 50 6.68 -7.30 21.09
C ARG A 50 6.02 -6.02 20.60
N LEU A 51 6.82 -5.03 20.20
CA LEU A 51 6.33 -3.77 19.62
C LEU A 51 5.39 -4.01 18.44
N ASN A 52 5.75 -4.93 17.51
CA ASN A 52 4.89 -5.25 16.38
C ASN A 52 3.56 -5.90 16.81
N ARG A 53 3.57 -6.79 17.81
CA ARG A 53 2.33 -7.41 18.32
C ARG A 53 1.37 -6.36 18.90
N GLU A 54 1.91 -5.33 19.55
CA GLU A 54 1.11 -4.23 20.11
C GLU A 54 0.59 -3.28 19.03
N LYS A 55 1.42 -2.92 18.04
CA LYS A 55 1.08 -1.90 17.03
C LYS A 55 0.29 -2.43 15.84
N GLN A 56 0.44 -3.72 15.51
CA GLN A 56 -0.22 -4.33 14.36
C GLN A 56 -1.75 -4.27 14.43
N PRO A 57 -2.44 -4.58 15.54
CA PRO A 57 -3.91 -4.46 15.58
C PRO A 57 -4.36 -3.01 15.38
N LEU A 58 -3.74 -2.06 16.08
CA LEU A 58 -4.03 -0.63 15.94
C LEU A 58 -3.87 -0.14 14.50
N LEU A 59 -2.80 -0.56 13.82
CA LEU A 59 -2.58 -0.17 12.43
C LEU A 59 -3.63 -0.78 11.50
N ARG A 60 -4.04 -2.04 11.73
CA ARG A 60 -5.09 -2.68 10.91
C ARG A 60 -6.41 -1.93 11.05
N GLU A 61 -6.78 -1.60 12.29
CA GLU A 61 -8.00 -0.87 12.60
C GLU A 61 -8.02 0.53 11.96
N ALA A 62 -6.93 1.29 12.11
CA ALA A 62 -6.79 2.61 11.47
C ALA A 62 -6.80 2.52 9.93
N GLN A 63 -6.25 1.45 9.35
CA GLN A 63 -6.30 1.21 7.90
C GLN A 63 -7.71 0.88 7.41
N GLN A 64 -8.48 0.14 8.20
CA GLN A 64 -9.87 -0.16 7.90
C GLN A 64 -10.70 1.13 7.91
N ARG A 65 -10.59 1.94 8.98
CA ARG A 65 -11.23 3.27 9.06
C ARG A 65 -10.87 4.17 7.88
N LEU A 66 -9.60 4.14 7.45
CA LEU A 66 -9.16 4.91 6.28
C LEU A 66 -9.81 4.40 4.98
N GLY A 67 -10.09 3.10 4.86
CA GLY A 67 -10.83 2.54 3.74
C GLY A 67 -12.29 3.01 3.72
N GLU A 68 -12.97 2.87 4.86
CA GLU A 68 -14.36 3.29 5.06
C GLU A 68 -14.53 4.80 4.80
N ALA A 69 -13.67 5.65 5.37
CA ALA A 69 -13.75 7.09 5.18
C ALA A 69 -13.52 7.54 3.72
N LYS A 70 -12.75 6.77 2.94
CA LYS A 70 -12.62 7.02 1.49
C LYS A 70 -13.88 6.66 0.74
N GLN A 71 -14.45 5.48 1.03
CA GLN A 71 -15.69 5.04 0.40
C GLN A 71 -16.83 6.01 0.71
N ASN A 72 -16.95 6.46 1.96
CA ASN A 72 -17.97 7.42 2.36
C ASN A 72 -17.81 8.77 1.65
N LEU A 73 -16.57 9.26 1.49
CA LEU A 73 -16.32 10.50 0.75
C LEU A 73 -16.65 10.33 -0.74
N ASP A 74 -16.25 9.22 -1.37
CA ASP A 74 -16.58 8.95 -2.77
C ASP A 74 -18.10 8.88 -2.96
N GLN A 75 -18.82 8.20 -2.06
CA GLN A 75 -20.29 8.13 -2.10
C GLN A 75 -20.94 9.52 -1.96
N ALA A 76 -20.46 10.36 -1.03
CA ALA A 76 -20.99 11.71 -0.85
C ALA A 76 -20.76 12.62 -2.08
N ILE A 77 -19.64 12.43 -2.78
CA ILE A 77 -19.31 13.19 -4.01
C ILE A 77 -20.20 12.77 -5.18
N TYR A 78 -20.51 11.47 -5.31
CA TYR A 78 -21.28 10.92 -6.42
C TYR A 78 -22.76 10.66 -6.10
N ALA A 79 -23.25 11.17 -4.97
CA ALA A 79 -24.67 11.09 -4.62
C ALA A 79 -25.53 11.91 -5.59
N ASP A 80 -26.74 11.44 -5.89
CA ASP A 80 -27.70 12.12 -6.78
C ASP A 80 -28.02 13.55 -6.32
N THR A 81 -27.94 13.79 -5.01
CA THR A 81 -28.02 15.10 -4.37
C THR A 81 -26.75 15.37 -3.57
N ALA A 82 -25.81 16.11 -4.15
CA ALA A 82 -24.58 16.49 -3.48
C ALA A 82 -24.84 17.62 -2.47
N ASP A 83 -24.77 17.30 -1.17
CA ASP A 83 -24.79 18.29 -0.08
C ASP A 83 -23.35 18.66 0.30
N GLU A 84 -23.00 19.94 0.16
CA GLU A 84 -21.67 20.44 0.50
C GLU A 84 -21.33 20.18 1.97
N SER A 85 -22.30 20.26 2.87
CA SER A 85 -22.08 20.04 4.31
C SER A 85 -21.72 18.58 4.61
N ASP A 86 -22.33 17.62 3.91
CA ASP A 86 -22.01 16.20 4.04
C ASP A 86 -20.63 15.90 3.45
N VAL A 87 -20.31 16.42 2.26
CA VAL A 87 -18.97 16.27 1.65
C VAL A 87 -17.88 16.82 2.57
N GLN A 88 -18.08 18.00 3.18
CA GLN A 88 -17.13 18.58 4.14
C GLN A 88 -16.97 17.70 5.39
N SER A 89 -18.07 17.11 5.89
CA SER A 89 -18.03 16.16 7.00
C SER A 89 -17.21 14.91 6.65
N LYS A 90 -17.45 14.29 5.49
CA LYS A 90 -16.71 13.10 5.04
C LYS A 90 -15.25 13.39 4.73
N LEU A 91 -14.94 14.58 4.23
CA LEU A 91 -13.56 15.03 4.05
C LEU A 91 -12.83 15.12 5.39
N LYS A 92 -13.48 15.63 6.44
CA LYS A 92 -12.92 15.69 7.79
C LYS A 92 -12.70 14.30 8.38
N GLU A 93 -13.65 13.37 8.22
CA GLU A 93 -13.49 11.96 8.61
C GLU A 93 -12.25 11.33 7.94
N LEU A 94 -12.08 11.56 6.63
CA LEU A 94 -10.93 11.06 5.87
C LEU A 94 -9.61 11.64 6.40
N GLN A 95 -9.55 12.94 6.70
CA GLN A 95 -8.36 13.58 7.25
C GLN A 95 -7.96 12.99 8.59
N ILE A 96 -8.93 12.76 9.49
CA ILE A 96 -8.71 12.14 10.79
C ILE A 96 -8.15 10.72 10.63
N ALA A 97 -8.75 9.90 9.77
CA ALA A 97 -8.29 8.53 9.53
C ALA A 97 -6.87 8.49 8.92
N GLN A 98 -6.54 9.43 8.02
CA GLN A 98 -5.18 9.56 7.48
C GLN A 98 -4.16 9.92 8.57
N ALA A 99 -4.51 10.88 9.43
CA ALA A 99 -3.65 11.33 10.52
C ALA A 99 -3.38 10.21 11.53
N GLU A 100 -4.38 9.38 11.82
CA GLU A 100 -4.23 8.25 12.73
C GLU A 100 -3.25 7.19 12.19
N VAL A 101 -3.41 6.79 10.93
CA VAL A 101 -2.47 5.87 10.27
C VAL A 101 -1.04 6.44 10.31
N PHE A 102 -0.88 7.72 10.00
CA PHE A 102 0.41 8.40 10.07
C PHE A 102 1.00 8.38 11.50
N LYS A 103 0.21 8.73 12.51
CA LYS A 103 0.61 8.74 13.92
C LYS A 103 1.11 7.37 14.37
N ILE A 104 0.39 6.30 14.06
CA ILE A 104 0.78 4.92 14.44
C ILE A 104 2.11 4.55 13.78
N ARG A 105 2.29 4.85 12.49
CA ARG A 105 3.53 4.54 11.76
C ARG A 105 4.72 5.31 12.30
N SER A 106 4.58 6.62 12.50
CA SER A 106 5.63 7.49 13.01
C SER A 106 6.05 7.11 14.44
N THR A 107 5.09 6.83 15.32
CA THR A 107 5.39 6.40 16.70
C THR A 107 6.01 5.01 16.74
N THR A 108 5.60 4.09 15.88
CA THR A 108 6.22 2.76 15.75
C THR A 108 7.65 2.86 15.26
N GLU A 109 7.91 3.70 14.24
CA GLU A 109 9.26 3.91 13.73
C GLU A 109 10.17 4.53 14.80
N PHE A 110 9.69 5.53 15.53
CA PHE A 110 10.44 6.11 16.64
C PHE A 110 10.74 5.08 17.73
N ALA A 111 9.79 4.21 18.05
CA ALA A 111 10.01 3.13 19.02
C ALA A 111 11.06 2.12 18.53
N VAL A 112 11.07 1.76 17.24
CA VAL A 112 12.14 0.93 16.66
C VAL A 112 13.49 1.62 16.76
N ARG A 113 13.58 2.92 16.44
CA ARG A 113 14.81 3.70 16.55
C ARG A 113 15.45 3.59 17.93
N LYS A 114 14.65 3.61 19.00
CA LYS A 114 15.14 3.49 20.39
C LYS A 114 15.73 2.12 20.73
N ILE A 115 15.43 1.08 19.95
CA ILE A 115 15.94 -0.30 20.14
C ILE A 115 17.29 -0.48 19.44
N LEU A 116 17.55 0.29 18.38
CA LEU A 116 18.74 0.17 17.54
C LEU A 116 19.96 0.85 18.18
N THR A 117 21.15 0.29 17.95
CA THR A 117 22.42 0.92 18.32
C THR A 117 22.77 2.07 17.35
N VAL A 118 23.69 2.95 17.75
CA VAL A 118 24.13 4.08 16.91
C VAL A 118 24.64 3.61 15.53
N GLY A 119 25.40 2.52 15.47
CA GLY A 119 25.86 1.95 14.19
C GLY A 119 24.72 1.44 13.32
N GLN A 120 23.73 0.78 13.92
CA GLN A 120 22.53 0.32 13.20
C GLN A 120 21.64 1.47 12.72
N LEU A 121 21.65 2.61 13.42
CA LEU A 121 20.91 3.81 13.00
C LEU A 121 21.41 4.40 11.67
N GLY A 122 22.71 4.30 11.38
CA GLY A 122 23.27 4.69 10.08
C GLY A 122 22.66 3.87 8.95
N LYS A 123 22.80 2.54 9.03
CA LYS A 123 22.19 1.58 8.10
C LYS A 123 20.67 1.77 7.98
N PHE A 124 19.99 2.04 9.09
CA PHE A 124 18.54 2.27 9.10
C PHE A 124 18.12 3.50 8.28
N ARG A 125 18.88 4.60 8.36
CA ARG A 125 18.60 5.81 7.56
C ARG A 125 18.77 5.55 6.06
N GLU A 126 19.82 4.83 5.68
CA GLU A 126 20.07 4.45 4.28
C GLU A 126 18.96 3.55 3.72
N ILE A 127 18.54 2.54 4.49
CA ILE A 127 17.39 1.70 4.15
C ILE A 127 16.15 2.57 3.93
N ARG A 128 15.88 3.52 4.84
CA ARG A 128 14.74 4.44 4.71
C ARG A 128 14.82 5.26 3.43
N GLN A 129 15.96 5.87 3.13
CA GLN A 129 16.16 6.68 1.92
C GLN A 129 15.95 5.87 0.63
N ARG A 130 16.48 4.64 0.56
CA ARG A 130 16.25 3.73 -0.59
C ARG A 130 14.75 3.45 -0.80
N PHE A 131 13.99 3.35 0.28
CA PHE A 131 12.53 3.21 0.20
C PHE A 131 11.84 4.43 -0.38
N MET A 132 12.24 5.64 0.03
CA MET A 132 11.68 6.89 -0.50
C MET A 132 11.86 6.95 -2.03
N GLN A 133 13.10 6.71 -2.48
CA GLN A 133 13.43 6.72 -3.90
C GLN A 133 12.70 5.64 -4.71
N THR A 134 12.53 4.44 -4.14
CA THR A 134 11.83 3.34 -4.82
C THR A 134 10.34 3.62 -4.95
N THR A 135 9.72 4.26 -3.96
CA THR A 135 8.30 4.63 -4.04
C THR A 135 8.06 5.75 -5.04
N GLU A 136 8.91 6.78 -5.07
CA GLU A 136 8.86 7.85 -6.06
C GLU A 136 8.99 7.32 -7.49
N LYS A 137 9.97 6.44 -7.74
CA LYS A 137 10.15 5.80 -9.06
C LYS A 137 8.96 4.97 -9.52
N ARG A 138 8.20 4.37 -8.59
CA ARG A 138 6.97 3.63 -8.92
C ARG A 138 5.79 4.54 -9.22
N GLN A 139 5.77 5.76 -8.67
CA GLN A 139 4.75 6.76 -9.01
C GLN A 139 5.03 7.41 -10.36
N ASN A 140 6.31 7.59 -10.72
CA ASN A 140 6.72 8.22 -11.97
C ASN A 140 6.91 7.26 -13.15
N GLN A 141 6.66 5.96 -12.99
CA GLN A 141 6.64 5.05 -14.13
C GLN A 141 5.29 5.16 -14.86
N PRO A 142 5.27 5.63 -16.13
CA PRO A 142 4.06 5.59 -16.93
C PRO A 142 3.58 4.14 -17.02
N ARG A 143 2.27 3.96 -16.89
CA ARG A 143 1.51 2.70 -16.85
C ARG A 143 1.60 1.85 -18.15
N ASN A 144 2.71 1.93 -18.90
CA ASN A 144 2.93 1.28 -20.21
C ASN A 144 3.08 -0.26 -20.17
N ARG A 145 2.67 -0.93 -19.08
CA ARG A 145 2.64 -2.40 -18.99
C ARG A 145 1.22 -2.99 -18.89
N ARG A 146 0.24 -2.34 -19.52
CA ARG A 146 -1.10 -2.92 -19.79
C ARG A 146 -1.35 -3.19 -21.29
N LEU A 147 -0.29 -3.43 -22.07
CA LEU A 147 -0.41 -3.86 -23.49
C LEU A 147 -0.25 -5.37 -23.70
N ASN A 148 -0.26 -6.20 -22.64
CA ASN A 148 -0.56 -7.62 -22.77
C ASN A 148 -2.07 -7.83 -22.61
N ASN A 149 -2.84 -7.27 -23.54
CA ASN A 149 -4.26 -7.59 -23.70
C ASN A 149 -4.36 -8.79 -24.67
N PRO A 150 -4.67 -10.02 -24.21
CA PRO A 150 -4.77 -11.19 -25.08
C PRO A 150 -5.80 -11.02 -26.21
N ASN A 151 -6.75 -10.09 -26.07
CA ASN A 151 -7.76 -9.78 -27.09
C ASN A 151 -7.20 -9.11 -28.37
N ARG A 152 -5.96 -8.61 -28.39
CA ARG A 152 -5.35 -8.10 -29.64
C ARG A 152 -4.77 -9.19 -30.56
N ARG A 153 -4.55 -10.41 -30.05
CA ARG A 153 -4.09 -11.54 -30.88
C ARG A 153 -5.20 -12.16 -31.72
N LEU A 154 -6.46 -11.95 -31.36
CA LEU A 154 -7.60 -12.49 -32.09
C LEU A 154 -7.98 -11.64 -33.32
N LEU A 155 -7.74 -10.33 -33.29
CA LEU A 155 -7.99 -9.46 -34.46
C LEU A 155 -6.97 -9.64 -35.59
N ASN A 156 -5.76 -10.11 -35.31
CA ASN A 156 -4.72 -10.29 -36.34
C ASN A 156 -4.74 -11.69 -37.01
N ARG A 157 -5.60 -12.60 -36.54
CA ARG A 157 -5.79 -13.94 -37.14
C ARG A 157 -6.88 -13.94 -38.23
N GLN A 158 -7.70 -12.90 -38.29
CA GLN A 158 -8.83 -12.81 -39.21
C GLN A 158 -8.46 -12.23 -40.59
N ASN A 159 -7.23 -11.75 -40.77
CA ASN A 159 -6.73 -11.15 -42.02
C ASN A 159 -5.67 -12.01 -42.75
N GLN A 160 -5.55 -13.30 -42.45
CA GLN A 160 -4.69 -14.20 -43.25
C GLN A 160 -5.54 -14.84 -44.35
N PRO A 161 -5.21 -14.64 -45.64
CA PRO A 161 -5.86 -15.37 -46.73
C PRO A 161 -5.54 -16.87 -46.60
N PRO A 162 -6.49 -17.76 -46.92
CA PRO A 162 -6.29 -19.19 -46.80
C PRO A 162 -5.16 -19.67 -47.73
N PRO A 163 -4.39 -20.70 -47.33
CA PRO A 163 -3.36 -21.26 -48.17
C PRO A 163 -4.00 -21.89 -49.42
N ASN A 164 -3.53 -21.48 -50.60
CA ASN A 164 -3.92 -22.09 -51.87
C ASN A 164 -3.50 -23.57 -51.87
N GLY A 165 -4.48 -24.46 -52.08
CA GLY A 165 -4.26 -25.85 -52.44
C GLY A 165 -4.08 -26.01 -53.94
#